data_AF-A0A918JY67-F1
#
_entry.id   AF-A0A918JY67-F1
#
_cell.length_a   1.000
_cell.length_b   1.000
_cell.length_c   1.000
_cell.angle_alpha   90.00
_cell.angle_beta   90.00
_cell.angle_gamma   90.00
#
_symmetry.space_group_name_H-M   'P 1'
#
loop_
_entity.id
_entity.type
_entity.pdbx_description
1 polymer ?
#
loop_
_entity_poly.entity_id
_entity_poly.type
_entity_poly.pdbx_seq_one_letter_code
_entity_poly.pdbx_strand_id
1 'polypeptide(L)'
;MLISVCSILVACKNYYHHVDGGYRPKKPKFTSLKKPYELKKEDILNTKSIYISTDTLEYGNKKYKSLFFIKFYNNGRSFQSSIDAKINVNEQKLTPTYIGYYTINKGNLLEIETFYVKHKEKGVYIKEYGWIKQDTLFMFKSLPKKDMFPNPDKGNSTIYVLKKVESFSEIPDW
;
A
#
# COMPACT_ATOMS: atom_id res chain seq x y z
N MET A 1 -44.94 -31.23 0.84
CA MET A 1 -44.64 -29.79 0.99
C MET A 1 -43.11 -29.65 1.07
N LEU A 2 -42.45 -29.40 -0.06
CA LEU A 2 -40.98 -29.29 -0.11
C LEU A 2 -40.57 -27.93 0.47
N ILE A 3 -39.75 -27.97 1.52
CA ILE A 3 -39.08 -26.79 2.05
C ILE A 3 -37.99 -26.41 1.03
N SER A 4 -38.27 -25.39 0.22
CA SER A 4 -37.29 -24.77 -0.66
C SER A 4 -36.33 -23.95 0.19
N VAL A 5 -35.30 -24.60 0.73
CA VAL A 5 -34.14 -23.93 1.31
C VAL A 5 -33.28 -23.46 0.14
N CYS A 6 -33.74 -22.42 -0.56
CA CYS A 6 -32.88 -21.66 -1.44
C CYS A 6 -32.02 -20.75 -0.55
N SER A 7 -31.06 -21.37 0.15
CA SER A 7 -29.97 -20.66 0.80
C SER A 7 -29.18 -20.00 -0.31
N ILE A 8 -29.57 -18.78 -0.65
CA ILE A 8 -28.79 -17.86 -1.45
C ILE A 8 -27.45 -17.77 -0.72
N LEU A 9 -26.45 -18.47 -1.26
CA LEU A 9 -25.04 -18.26 -0.95
C LEU A 9 -24.69 -16.85 -1.42
N VAL A 10 -25.15 -15.85 -0.66
CA VAL A 10 -24.57 -14.52 -0.72
C VAL A 10 -23.11 -14.77 -0.34
N ALA A 11 -22.23 -14.72 -1.32
CA ALA A 11 -20.81 -14.80 -1.08
C ALA A 11 -20.45 -13.64 -0.13
N CYS A 12 -20.42 -13.92 1.17
CA CYS A 12 -20.15 -12.94 2.19
C CYS A 12 -18.75 -12.38 1.92
N LYS A 13 -18.70 -11.16 1.36
CA LYS A 13 -17.45 -10.44 1.15
C LYS A 13 -16.69 -10.42 2.46
N ASN A 14 -15.39 -10.72 2.39
CA ASN A 14 -14.46 -10.70 3.53
C ASN A 14 -14.00 -9.29 3.89
N TYR A 15 -14.65 -8.26 3.34
CA TYR A 15 -14.30 -6.85 3.49
C TYR A 15 -15.54 -5.96 3.57
N TYR A 16 -15.31 -4.71 3.93
CA TYR A 16 -16.30 -3.62 3.91
C TYR A 16 -15.66 -2.34 3.33
N HIS A 17 -16.48 -1.37 2.93
CA HIS A 17 -16.00 -0.05 2.49
C HIS A 17 -15.89 0.87 3.69
N HIS A 18 -14.74 1.51 3.88
CA HIS A 18 -14.51 2.39 5.03
C HIS A 18 -14.96 3.83 4.74
N VAL A 19 -15.33 4.58 5.78
CA VAL A 19 -15.81 5.97 5.64
C VAL A 19 -14.72 6.91 5.11
N ASP A 20 -13.47 6.70 5.53
CA ASP A 20 -12.29 7.40 5.00
C ASP A 20 -11.78 6.85 3.66
N GLY A 21 -12.57 6.02 2.99
CA GLY A 21 -12.25 5.47 1.67
C GLY A 21 -11.51 4.13 1.70
N GLY A 22 -11.51 3.50 0.53
CA GLY A 22 -10.93 2.18 0.31
C GLY A 22 -11.69 1.06 1.00
N TYR A 23 -11.17 -0.16 0.86
CA TYR A 23 -11.73 -1.35 1.49
C TYR A 23 -10.90 -1.78 2.69
N ARG A 24 -11.56 -2.41 3.67
CA ARG A 24 -10.93 -2.98 4.86
C ARG A 24 -11.34 -4.43 5.05
N PRO A 25 -10.44 -5.31 5.52
CA PRO A 25 -10.80 -6.68 5.80
C PRO A 25 -11.66 -6.76 7.06
N LYS A 26 -12.76 -7.51 7.02
CA LYS A 26 -13.58 -7.78 8.22
C LYS A 26 -12.81 -8.55 9.31
N LYS A 27 -11.85 -9.38 8.86
CA LYS A 27 -10.92 -10.13 9.71
C LYS A 27 -9.53 -9.97 9.11
N PRO A 28 -8.70 -9.06 9.65
CA PRO A 28 -7.34 -8.85 9.17
C PRO A 28 -6.49 -10.13 9.25
N LYS A 29 -5.69 -10.40 8.21
CA LYS A 29 -4.82 -11.59 8.11
C LYS A 29 -3.36 -11.24 7.79
N PHE A 30 -2.96 -9.99 8.02
CA PHE A 30 -1.57 -9.58 7.87
C PHE A 30 -0.69 -10.40 8.81
N THR A 31 0.43 -10.93 8.32
CA THR A 31 1.37 -11.66 9.16
C THR A 31 2.06 -10.73 10.16
N SER A 32 2.34 -9.50 9.74
CA SER A 32 2.94 -8.44 10.56
C SER A 32 2.05 -7.98 11.73
N LEU A 33 0.75 -8.30 11.73
CA LEU A 33 -0.13 -7.99 12.88
C LEU A 33 0.22 -8.79 14.13
N LYS A 34 0.80 -9.99 13.98
CA LYS A 34 1.17 -10.82 15.14
C LYS A 34 2.27 -10.19 15.98
N LYS A 35 3.13 -9.41 15.34
CA LYS A 35 4.20 -8.63 15.97
C LYS A 35 4.36 -7.33 15.18
N PRO A 36 3.57 -6.30 15.52
CA PRO A 36 3.63 -5.01 14.84
C PRO A 36 5.06 -4.47 14.87
N TYR A 37 5.50 -3.95 13.73
CA TYR A 37 6.80 -3.32 13.64
C TYR A 37 6.77 -1.97 14.33
N GLU A 38 7.78 -1.67 15.12
CA GLU A 38 8.03 -0.33 15.63
C GLU A 38 9.29 0.21 14.97
N LEU A 39 9.15 1.37 14.33
CA LEU A 39 10.27 2.00 13.63
C LEU A 39 11.34 2.41 14.63
N LYS A 40 12.57 1.96 14.38
CA LYS A 40 13.72 2.25 15.21
C LYS A 40 14.43 3.51 14.72
N LYS A 41 15.25 4.12 15.57
CA LYS A 41 15.94 5.37 15.25
C LYS A 41 16.97 5.20 14.13
N GLU A 42 17.56 4.02 14.03
CA GLU A 42 18.53 3.64 13.01
C GLU A 42 17.91 3.32 11.65
N ASP A 43 16.60 3.18 11.57
CA ASP A 43 15.92 2.92 10.30
C ASP A 43 15.90 4.18 9.44
N ILE A 44 16.30 4.05 8.18
CA ILE A 44 16.38 5.16 7.22
C ILE A 44 15.01 5.60 6.63
N LEU A 45 13.91 5.01 7.10
CA LEU A 45 12.57 5.29 6.59
C LEU A 45 12.02 6.61 7.14
N ASN A 46 11.51 7.46 6.25
CA ASN A 46 10.88 8.71 6.66
C ASN A 46 9.35 8.56 6.80
N THR A 47 8.85 8.65 8.03
CA THR A 47 7.42 8.58 8.37
C THR A 47 6.76 9.96 8.52
N LYS A 48 7.46 11.05 8.25
CA LYS A 48 6.90 12.42 8.24
C LYS A 48 6.53 12.89 6.83
N SER A 49 6.94 12.15 5.81
CA SER A 49 6.70 12.43 4.39
C SER A 49 5.91 11.28 3.75
N ILE A 50 5.67 11.40 2.44
CA ILE A 50 5.19 10.30 1.59
C ILE A 50 6.27 9.97 0.54
N TYR A 51 6.20 8.78 -0.04
CA TYR A 51 6.99 8.40 -1.20
C TYR A 51 6.08 8.42 -2.43
N ILE A 52 6.43 9.18 -3.48
CA ILE A 52 5.59 9.39 -4.67
C ILE A 52 6.23 8.79 -5.92
N SER A 53 5.41 8.21 -6.79
CA SER A 53 5.79 7.77 -8.13
C SER A 53 4.74 8.26 -9.12
N THR A 54 5.18 8.70 -10.31
CA THR A 54 4.25 9.12 -11.37
C THR A 54 4.29 8.07 -12.48
N ASP A 55 3.12 7.55 -12.84
CA ASP A 55 3.00 6.60 -13.93
C ASP A 55 1.78 6.91 -14.80
N THR A 56 1.79 6.39 -16.03
CA THR A 56 0.68 6.53 -16.97
C THR A 56 -0.11 5.23 -17.01
N LEU A 57 -1.34 5.28 -16.48
CA LEU A 57 -2.29 4.19 -16.56
C LEU A 57 -3.03 4.22 -17.91
N GLU A 58 -3.16 3.05 -18.53
CA GLU A 58 -4.00 2.87 -19.72
C GLU A 58 -5.25 2.10 -19.33
N TYR A 59 -6.43 2.67 -19.59
CA TYR A 59 -7.72 2.03 -19.36
C TYR A 59 -8.61 2.21 -20.60
N GLY A 60 -8.84 1.12 -21.33
CA GLY A 60 -9.42 1.18 -22.67
C GLY A 60 -8.53 2.00 -23.61
N ASN A 61 -9.12 2.96 -24.33
CA ASN A 61 -8.40 3.84 -25.26
C ASN A 61 -7.90 5.15 -24.63
N LYS A 62 -7.90 5.26 -23.29
CA LYS A 62 -7.56 6.49 -22.58
C LYS A 62 -6.30 6.29 -21.74
N LYS A 63 -5.44 7.31 -21.73
CA LYS A 63 -4.23 7.39 -20.90
C LYS A 63 -4.42 8.40 -19.77
N TYR A 64 -4.11 8.01 -18.56
CA TYR A 64 -4.26 8.82 -17.36
C TYR A 64 -2.93 8.86 -16.61
N LYS A 65 -2.38 10.06 -16.41
CA LYS A 65 -1.23 10.21 -15.52
C LYS A 65 -1.73 10.19 -14.08
N SER A 66 -1.23 9.24 -13.31
CA SER A 66 -1.54 9.10 -11.90
C SER A 66 -0.29 9.28 -11.07
N LEU A 67 -0.43 10.01 -9.97
CA LEU A 67 0.57 10.09 -8.92
C LEU A 67 0.21 9.05 -7.87
N PHE A 68 0.99 7.99 -7.79
CA PHE A 68 0.92 6.95 -6.77
C PHE A 68 1.74 7.36 -5.58
N PHE A 69 1.28 7.01 -4.38
CA PHE A 69 2.04 7.29 -3.19
C PHE A 69 1.88 6.22 -2.11
N ILE A 70 2.95 6.07 -1.34
CA ILE A 70 3.03 5.19 -0.18
C ILE A 70 3.34 6.04 1.05
N LYS A 71 2.54 5.85 2.08
CA LYS A 71 2.72 6.48 3.39
C LYS A 71 3.08 5.41 4.42
N PHE A 72 4.10 5.71 5.23
CA PHE A 72 4.52 4.88 6.36
C PHE A 72 4.31 5.62 7.68
N TYR A 73 4.02 4.84 8.74
CA TYR A 73 3.86 5.30 10.11
C TYR A 73 4.83 4.58 11.06
N ASN A 74 5.15 5.19 12.19
CA ASN A 74 6.10 4.63 13.16
C ASN A 74 5.67 3.28 13.75
N ASN A 75 4.38 2.97 13.75
CA ASN A 75 3.81 1.73 14.30
C ASN A 75 3.70 0.60 13.27
N GLY A 76 4.51 0.64 12.21
CA GLY A 76 4.56 -0.43 11.21
C GLY A 76 3.34 -0.46 10.27
N ARG A 77 2.43 0.52 10.36
CA ARG A 77 1.33 0.67 9.40
C ARG A 77 1.79 1.40 8.14
N SER A 78 1.19 1.05 7.03
CA SER A 78 1.34 1.78 5.77
C SER A 78 0.01 1.89 5.05
N PHE A 79 -0.08 2.85 4.13
CA PHE A 79 -1.16 2.86 3.15
C PHE A 79 -0.63 3.28 1.79
N GLN A 80 -1.33 2.85 0.75
CA GLN A 80 -1.08 3.22 -0.64
C GLN A 80 -2.33 3.85 -1.23
N SER A 81 -2.15 4.82 -2.12
CA SER A 81 -3.22 5.45 -2.87
C SER A 81 -2.68 6.13 -4.13
N SER A 82 -3.58 6.69 -4.94
CA SER A 82 -3.23 7.49 -6.11
C SER A 82 -4.21 8.64 -6.31
N ILE A 83 -3.71 9.71 -6.90
CA ILE A 83 -4.49 10.87 -7.35
C ILE A 83 -4.14 11.19 -8.80
N ASP A 84 -4.98 11.99 -9.47
CA ASP A 84 -4.63 12.55 -10.78
C ASP A 84 -3.34 13.38 -10.64
N ALA A 85 -2.39 13.17 -11.55
CA ALA A 85 -1.08 13.84 -11.50
C ALA A 85 -1.16 15.38 -11.64
N LYS A 86 -2.30 15.94 -12.06
CA LYS A 86 -2.55 17.38 -12.10
C LYS A 86 -2.90 17.97 -10.75
N ILE A 87 -3.34 17.14 -9.80
CA ILE A 87 -3.75 17.58 -8.47
C ILE A 87 -2.50 17.79 -7.61
N ASN A 88 -2.42 18.94 -6.96
CA ASN A 88 -1.37 19.19 -5.97
C ASN A 88 -1.66 18.36 -4.70
N VAL A 89 -0.72 17.50 -4.35
CA VAL A 89 -0.81 16.60 -3.19
C VAL A 89 -1.00 17.34 -1.85
N ASN A 90 -0.55 18.61 -1.77
CA ASN A 90 -0.70 19.42 -0.56
C ASN A 90 -2.10 20.06 -0.43
N GLU A 91 -2.88 20.09 -1.50
CA GLU A 91 -4.20 20.75 -1.53
C GLU A 91 -5.35 19.78 -1.19
N GLN A 92 -5.04 18.49 -0.98
CA GLN A 92 -6.06 17.47 -0.73
C GLN A 92 -5.76 16.65 0.52
N LYS A 93 -6.84 16.22 1.19
CA LYS A 93 -6.76 15.17 2.21
C LYS A 93 -6.47 13.85 1.51
N LEU A 94 -5.28 13.29 1.70
CA LEU A 94 -4.99 11.97 1.14
C LEU A 94 -5.66 10.88 1.97
N THR A 95 -6.45 10.06 1.30
CA THR A 95 -7.21 8.97 1.90
C THR A 95 -6.60 7.61 1.54
N PRO A 96 -6.55 6.65 2.46
CA PRO A 96 -6.03 5.31 2.18
C PRO A 96 -6.94 4.54 1.22
N THR A 97 -6.45 4.22 0.03
CA THR A 97 -7.13 3.30 -0.90
C THR A 97 -6.84 1.85 -0.51
N TYR A 98 -5.58 1.56 -0.23
CA TYR A 98 -5.09 0.26 0.22
C TYR A 98 -4.38 0.42 1.54
N ILE A 99 -4.72 -0.41 2.52
CA ILE A 99 -4.05 -0.43 3.81
C ILE A 99 -3.06 -1.57 3.89
N GLY A 100 -2.04 -1.38 4.71
CA GLY A 100 -1.00 -2.36 4.88
C GLY A 100 -0.24 -2.24 6.18
N TYR A 101 0.70 -3.16 6.30
CA TYR A 101 1.72 -3.19 7.33
C TYR A 101 3.07 -3.39 6.68
N TYR A 102 4.12 -2.90 7.32
CA TYR A 102 5.48 -3.06 6.86
C TYR A 102 6.41 -3.47 8.00
N THR A 103 7.53 -4.07 7.61
CA THR A 103 8.67 -4.38 8.48
C THR A 103 9.95 -4.01 7.75
N ILE A 104 10.97 -3.56 8.48
CA ILE A 104 12.32 -3.41 7.95
C ILE A 104 13.19 -4.51 8.55
N ASN A 105 13.79 -5.30 7.67
CA ASN A 105 14.69 -6.40 7.99
C ASN A 105 16.15 -5.97 7.81
N LYS A 106 17.09 -6.90 8.03
CA LYS A 106 18.53 -6.67 7.83
C LYS A 106 18.80 -6.13 6.42
N GLY A 107 19.74 -5.20 6.30
CA GLY A 107 20.14 -4.62 5.02
C GLY A 107 19.12 -3.64 4.41
N ASN A 108 18.26 -3.03 5.24
CA ASN A 108 17.21 -2.10 4.83
C ASN A 108 16.18 -2.69 3.86
N LEU A 109 16.00 -4.02 3.89
CA LEU A 109 14.93 -4.70 3.16
C LEU A 109 13.59 -4.38 3.83
N LEU A 110 12.77 -3.64 3.11
CA LEU A 110 11.38 -3.35 3.45
C LEU A 110 10.50 -4.48 2.92
N GLU A 111 9.68 -5.08 3.78
CA GLU A 111 8.55 -5.91 3.36
C GLU A 111 7.25 -5.17 3.62
N ILE A 112 6.36 -5.14 2.64
CA ILE A 112 5.03 -4.53 2.78
C ILE A 112 3.98 -5.58 2.48
N GLU A 113 3.03 -5.76 3.40
CA GLU A 113 1.81 -6.50 3.15
C GLU A 113 0.65 -5.53 2.95
N THR A 114 0.01 -5.61 1.79
CA THR A 114 -1.08 -4.72 1.40
C THR A 114 -2.36 -5.50 1.18
N PHE A 115 -3.46 -5.01 1.74
CA PHE A 115 -4.80 -5.50 1.48
C PHE A 115 -5.48 -4.63 0.41
N TYR A 116 -6.05 -5.27 -0.60
CA TYR A 116 -6.85 -4.60 -1.62
C TYR A 116 -7.99 -5.50 -2.12
N VAL A 117 -8.92 -4.89 -2.84
CA VAL A 117 -10.06 -5.57 -3.44
C VAL A 117 -10.03 -5.28 -4.94
N LYS A 118 -9.92 -6.34 -5.76
CA LYS A 118 -10.13 -6.20 -7.20
C LYS A 118 -11.62 -6.00 -7.49
N HIS A 119 -11.93 -5.29 -8.58
CA HIS A 119 -13.30 -4.95 -8.93
C HIS A 119 -14.18 -6.22 -9.01
N LYS A 120 -15.26 -6.26 -8.20
CA LYS A 120 -16.19 -7.39 -8.06
C LYS A 120 -15.59 -8.70 -7.53
N GLU A 121 -14.38 -8.68 -6.97
CA GLU A 121 -13.73 -9.86 -6.40
C GLU A 121 -13.71 -9.84 -4.87
N LYS A 122 -13.13 -10.89 -4.28
CA LYS A 122 -12.79 -11.00 -2.85
C LYS A 122 -11.59 -10.10 -2.52
N GLY A 123 -11.45 -9.76 -1.26
CA GLY A 123 -10.26 -9.06 -0.77
C GLY A 123 -9.04 -9.98 -0.75
N VAL A 124 -7.91 -9.44 -1.19
CA VAL A 124 -6.63 -10.14 -1.41
C VAL A 124 -5.52 -9.44 -0.63
N TYR A 125 -4.55 -10.22 -0.17
CA TYR A 125 -3.31 -9.74 0.43
C TYR A 125 -2.17 -9.99 -0.56
N ILE A 126 -1.34 -8.98 -0.78
CA ILE A 126 -0.08 -9.12 -1.51
C ILE A 126 1.08 -8.77 -0.60
N LYS A 127 2.23 -9.36 -0.89
CA LYS A 127 3.49 -9.02 -0.27
C LYS A 127 4.42 -8.44 -1.35
N GLU A 128 4.95 -7.26 -1.07
CA GLU A 128 5.88 -6.54 -1.91
C GLU A 128 7.16 -6.27 -1.12
N TYR A 129 8.26 -6.05 -1.83
CA TYR A 129 9.58 -5.91 -1.24
C TYR A 129 10.19 -4.60 -1.69
N GLY A 130 11.00 -3.95 -0.86
CA GLY A 130 11.63 -2.71 -1.24
C GLY A 130 12.92 -2.40 -0.53
N TRP A 131 13.64 -1.43 -1.07
CA TRP A 131 14.84 -0.87 -0.46
C TRP A 131 14.72 0.62 -0.41
N ILE A 132 15.13 1.19 0.72
CA ILE A 132 15.23 2.62 0.89
C ILE A 132 16.70 2.99 0.69
N LYS A 133 16.95 4.00 -0.13
CA LYS A 133 18.26 4.64 -0.27
C LYS A 133 18.05 6.14 -0.22
N GLN A 134 18.41 6.75 0.90
CA GLN A 134 18.15 8.17 1.16
C GLN A 134 16.66 8.49 0.93
N ASP A 135 16.36 9.41 0.01
CA ASP A 135 15.01 9.86 -0.32
C ASP A 135 14.32 9.00 -1.38
N THR A 136 14.90 7.85 -1.77
CA THR A 136 14.33 6.99 -2.82
C THR A 136 13.93 5.64 -2.25
N LEU A 137 12.71 5.21 -2.59
CA LEU A 137 12.18 3.88 -2.31
C LEU A 137 12.07 3.10 -3.63
N PHE A 138 12.74 1.95 -3.68
CA PHE A 138 12.69 1.01 -4.79
C PHE A 138 11.78 -0.14 -4.40
N MET A 139 10.64 -0.30 -5.07
CA MET A 139 9.68 -1.39 -4.83
C MET A 139 9.81 -2.47 -5.91
N PHE A 140 9.77 -3.73 -5.50
CA PHE A 140 9.91 -4.92 -6.32
C PHE A 140 8.75 -5.89 -6.04
N LYS A 141 8.23 -6.53 -7.09
CA LYS A 141 7.10 -7.47 -7.00
C LYS A 141 7.49 -8.85 -6.43
N SER A 142 8.78 -9.17 -6.43
CA SER A 142 9.31 -10.45 -5.97
C SER A 142 10.47 -10.22 -5.02
N LEU A 143 10.59 -11.09 -4.01
CA LEU A 143 11.75 -11.10 -3.12
C LEU A 143 13.02 -11.28 -3.96
N PRO A 144 14.02 -10.39 -3.84
CA PRO A 144 15.27 -10.58 -4.52
C PRO A 144 15.96 -11.88 -4.12
N LYS A 145 16.65 -12.51 -5.06
CA LYS A 145 17.31 -13.82 -4.87
C LYS A 145 18.44 -13.81 -3.83
N LYS A 146 18.89 -12.63 -3.39
CA LYS A 146 19.95 -12.43 -2.40
C LYS A 146 19.57 -11.24 -1.52
N ASP A 147 20.05 -11.20 -0.28
CA ASP A 147 19.91 -10.07 0.66
C ASP A 147 20.70 -8.82 0.22
N MET A 148 20.80 -8.59 -1.08
CA MET A 148 21.51 -7.48 -1.70
C MET A 148 20.54 -6.65 -2.52
N PHE A 149 20.78 -5.34 -2.55
CA PHE A 149 20.04 -4.40 -3.38
C PHE A 149 20.09 -4.84 -4.86
N PRO A 150 18.93 -5.11 -5.51
CA PRO A 150 18.89 -5.45 -6.92
C PRO A 150 19.25 -4.26 -7.80
N ASN A 151 19.64 -4.51 -9.05
CA ASN A 151 19.71 -3.45 -10.05
C ASN A 151 18.29 -3.08 -10.50
N PRO A 152 17.78 -1.87 -10.19
CA PRO A 152 16.42 -1.48 -10.54
C PRO A 152 16.33 -1.16 -12.04
N ASP A 153 15.28 -1.68 -12.68
CA ASP A 153 14.88 -1.32 -14.04
C ASP A 153 13.35 -1.15 -14.11
N LYS A 154 12.85 -0.65 -15.25
CA LYS A 154 11.41 -0.39 -15.44
C LYS A 154 10.54 -1.66 -15.44
N GLY A 155 11.12 -2.82 -15.75
CA GLY A 155 10.40 -4.09 -15.79
C GLY A 155 10.31 -4.78 -14.43
N ASN A 156 11.28 -4.53 -13.54
CA ASN A 156 11.40 -5.21 -12.26
C ASN A 156 11.06 -4.34 -11.04
N SER A 157 11.04 -3.02 -11.20
CA SER A 157 10.91 -2.08 -10.07
C SER A 157 10.01 -0.90 -10.35
N THR A 158 9.41 -0.38 -9.28
CA THR A 158 8.76 0.93 -9.25
C THR A 158 9.55 1.83 -8.31
N ILE A 159 9.93 3.00 -8.80
CA ILE A 159 10.75 3.96 -8.06
C ILE A 159 9.83 5.05 -7.51
N TYR A 160 9.92 5.28 -6.20
CA TYR A 160 9.25 6.36 -5.51
C TYR A 160 10.27 7.32 -4.91
N VAL A 161 9.98 8.62 -4.96
CA VAL A 161 10.82 9.68 -4.40
C VAL A 161 10.11 10.33 -3.22
N LEU A 162 10.84 10.63 -2.17
CA LEU A 162 10.32 11.27 -0.98
C LEU A 162 9.77 12.66 -1.30
N LYS A 163 8.55 12.93 -0.82
CA LYS A 163 7.91 14.22 -0.90
C LYS A 163 7.38 14.61 0.47
N LYS A 164 7.86 15.75 0.97
CA LYS A 164 7.27 16.38 2.15
C LYS A 164 5.88 16.90 1.80
N VAL A 165 4.93 16.63 2.69
CA VAL A 165 3.53 17.03 2.58
C VAL A 165 3.11 17.68 3.89
N GLU A 166 2.37 18.78 3.80
CA GLU A 166 2.04 19.62 4.97
C GLU A 166 0.80 19.12 5.71
N SER A 167 -0.08 18.39 5.03
CA SER A 167 -1.41 17.98 5.49
C SER A 167 -1.45 16.54 6.03
N PHE A 168 -0.64 16.19 7.04
CA PHE A 168 -0.79 14.90 7.74
C PHE A 168 -0.51 14.99 9.24
N SER A 169 -1.52 14.69 10.04
CA SER A 169 -1.34 14.46 11.48
C SER A 169 -2.00 13.18 12.01
N GLU A 170 -2.83 12.49 11.23
CA GLU A 170 -3.60 11.36 11.75
C GLU A 170 -3.33 10.06 10.99
N ILE A 171 -3.07 9.00 11.76
CA ILE A 171 -3.07 7.63 11.28
C ILE A 171 -4.55 7.28 11.06
N PRO A 172 -5.00 6.96 9.83
CA PRO A 172 -6.41 6.62 9.61
C PRO A 172 -6.79 5.33 10.36
N ASP A 173 -8.09 5.00 10.39
CA ASP A 173 -8.60 3.78 11.00
C ASP A 173 -8.53 2.55 10.05
N TRP A 174 -8.15 1.39 10.62
CA TRP A 174 -7.72 0.16 9.91
C TRP A 174 -8.79 -0.94 10.00
#